data_AF-A0A453MGW8-F1
#
_entry.id   AF-A0A453MGW8-F1
#
_cell.length_a   1.000
_cell.length_b   1.000
_cell.length_c   1.000
_cell.angle_alpha   90.00
_cell.angle_beta   90.00
_cell.angle_gamma   90.00
#
_symmetry.space_group_name_H-M   'P 1'
#
loop_
_entity.id
_entity.type
_entity.pdbx_description
1 polymer ?
#
loop_
_entity_poly.entity_id
_entity_poly.type
_entity_poly.pdbx_seq_one_letter_code
_entity_poly.pdbx_strand_id
1 'polypeptide(L)'
;MVQEEIRFMINPELIVGMLFMASMEDNEAIEIVGAERYGSSFRFVGDYLDTKPLDAMGRRKTRIVAIDALDCPTKLQYETSGLLREVNKAFVGFLDQSKHQFDVKPFQISNEV
;
A
#
# COMPACT_ATOMS: atom_id res chain seq x y z
N MET A 1 -9.93 -6.87 -16.91
CA MET A 1 -8.74 -6.19 -16.38
C MET A 1 -9.14 -4.84 -15.88
N VAL A 2 -9.05 -4.69 -14.57
CA VAL A 2 -9.36 -3.47 -13.83
C VAL A 2 -8.05 -2.95 -13.21
N GLN A 3 -8.15 -2.08 -12.20
CA GLN A 3 -7.02 -1.29 -11.71
C GLN A 3 -5.85 -2.13 -11.15
N GLU A 4 -6.14 -3.21 -10.45
CA GLU A 4 -5.12 -4.11 -9.88
C GLU A 4 -4.34 -4.83 -10.98
N GLU A 5 -5.01 -5.50 -11.92
CA GLU A 5 -4.31 -6.30 -12.94
C GLU A 5 -3.47 -5.40 -13.86
N ILE A 6 -3.96 -4.20 -14.17
CA ILE A 6 -3.17 -3.21 -14.92
C ILE A 6 -1.92 -2.83 -14.14
N ARG A 7 -2.02 -2.64 -12.81
CA ARG A 7 -0.89 -2.28 -11.96
C ARG A 7 0.17 -3.38 -11.94
N PHE A 8 -0.25 -4.65 -11.81
CA PHE A 8 0.65 -5.80 -11.83
C PHE A 8 1.31 -5.99 -13.20
N MET A 9 0.63 -5.65 -14.30
CA MET A 9 1.25 -5.70 -15.63
C MET A 9 2.33 -4.65 -15.84
N ILE A 10 2.11 -3.41 -15.38
CA ILE A 10 3.11 -2.33 -15.55
C ILE A 10 4.26 -2.41 -14.55
N ASN A 11 4.04 -3.09 -13.42
CA ASN A 11 5.00 -3.34 -12.35
C ASN A 11 5.04 -4.86 -12.07
N PRO A 12 5.63 -5.68 -12.95
CA PRO A 12 5.59 -7.15 -12.86
C PRO A 12 6.25 -7.69 -11.58
N GLU A 13 7.10 -6.90 -10.92
CA GLU A 13 7.67 -7.24 -9.60
C GLU A 13 6.58 -7.45 -8.52
N LEU A 14 5.40 -6.84 -8.68
CA LEU A 14 4.26 -7.06 -7.78
C LEU A 14 3.75 -8.51 -7.85
N ILE A 15 3.88 -9.18 -9.00
CA ILE A 15 3.45 -10.57 -9.19
C ILE A 15 4.26 -11.50 -8.28
N VAL A 16 5.55 -11.22 -8.08
CA VAL A 16 6.43 -12.01 -7.20
C VAL A 16 5.94 -11.93 -5.75
N GLY A 17 5.38 -10.79 -5.34
CA GLY A 17 4.77 -10.63 -4.02
C GLY A 17 3.67 -11.67 -3.76
N MET A 18 2.86 -12.01 -4.77
CA MET A 18 1.78 -12.99 -4.62
C MET A 18 2.27 -14.38 -4.24
N LEU A 19 3.54 -14.72 -4.49
CA LEU A 19 4.11 -16.02 -4.12
C LEU A 19 4.18 -16.20 -2.60
N PHE A 20 4.28 -15.11 -1.85
CA PHE A 20 4.56 -15.13 -0.41
C PHE A 20 3.50 -14.42 0.43
N MET A 21 2.54 -13.73 -0.18
CA MET A 21 1.51 -12.97 0.52
C MET A 21 0.26 -13.82 0.72
N ALA A 22 -0.19 -13.93 1.98
CA ALA A 22 -1.48 -14.51 2.32
C ALA A 22 -2.63 -13.54 1.96
N SER A 23 -3.87 -14.04 2.00
CA SER A 23 -5.06 -13.19 1.90
C SER A 23 -5.06 -12.18 3.05
N MET A 24 -5.36 -10.91 2.76
CA MET A 24 -5.39 -9.85 3.76
C MET A 24 -6.62 -9.99 4.66
N GLU A 25 -6.41 -9.95 5.96
CA GLU A 25 -7.49 -9.78 6.94
C GLU A 25 -7.97 -8.33 7.00
N ASP A 26 -9.12 -8.05 7.63
CA ASP A 26 -9.75 -6.72 7.67
C ASP A 26 -8.86 -5.60 8.23
N ASN A 27 -7.87 -5.94 9.05
CA ASN A 27 -6.92 -5.02 9.69
C ASN A 27 -5.52 -5.07 9.06
N GLU A 28 -5.38 -5.65 7.86
CA GLU A 28 -4.11 -5.78 7.15
C GLU A 28 -4.11 -4.97 5.85
N ALA A 29 -2.92 -4.50 5.47
CA ALA A 29 -2.64 -3.89 4.19
C ALA A 29 -1.23 -4.29 3.75
N ILE A 30 -1.01 -4.38 2.44
CA ILE A 30 0.28 -4.77 1.88
C ILE A 30 0.98 -3.55 1.31
N GLU A 31 2.19 -3.27 1.78
CA GLU A 31 3.04 -2.21 1.26
C GLU A 31 4.19 -2.79 0.43
N ILE A 32 4.34 -2.30 -0.81
CA ILE A 32 5.43 -2.64 -1.70
C ILE A 32 6.20 -1.36 -2.07
N VAL A 33 7.50 -1.35 -1.74
CA VAL A 33 8.41 -0.23 -1.97
C VAL A 33 9.49 -0.64 -2.95
N GLY A 34 9.76 0.20 -3.94
CA GLY A 34 10.85 -0.03 -4.88
C GLY A 34 10.43 -0.52 -6.25
N ALA A 35 9.13 -0.78 -6.46
CA ALA A 35 8.65 -1.36 -7.70
C ALA A 35 8.98 -0.48 -8.92
N GLU A 36 9.69 -1.06 -9.90
CA GLU A 36 10.03 -0.41 -11.16
C GLU A 36 8.88 -0.54 -12.16
N ARG A 37 8.63 0.54 -12.90
CA ARG A 37 7.62 0.57 -13.96
C ARG A 37 8.25 0.20 -15.31
N TYR A 38 7.62 -0.72 -16.03
CA TYR A 38 8.08 -1.21 -17.33
C TYR A 38 7.13 -0.88 -18.50
N GLY A 39 5.94 -0.33 -18.24
CA GLY A 39 4.98 0.02 -19.27
C GLY A 39 4.20 1.31 -18.97
N SER A 40 3.82 2.08 -19.99
CA SER A 40 3.06 3.33 -19.84
C SER A 40 1.54 3.15 -19.91
N SER A 41 1.04 2.06 -20.50
CA SER A 41 -0.39 1.87 -20.78
C SER A 41 -0.81 0.39 -20.67
N PHE A 42 -2.11 0.13 -20.80
CA PHE A 42 -2.67 -1.23 -20.91
C PHE A 42 -2.11 -2.01 -22.11
N ARG A 43 -1.85 -1.32 -23.22
CA ARG A 43 -1.18 -1.93 -24.36
C ARG A 43 0.32 -1.80 -24.16
N PHE A 44 1.06 -2.84 -24.52
CA PHE A 44 2.50 -2.72 -24.65
C PHE A 44 2.79 -1.80 -25.85
N VAL A 45 3.36 -0.62 -25.58
CA VAL A 45 3.72 0.39 -26.61
C VAL A 45 5.25 0.48 -26.79
N GLY A 46 6.00 -0.41 -26.13
CA GLY A 46 7.46 -0.41 -26.09
C GLY A 46 7.99 -0.29 -24.67
N ASP A 47 9.32 -0.27 -24.54
CA ASP A 47 10.01 -0.18 -23.26
C ASP A 47 9.71 1.15 -22.55
N TYR A 48 9.47 1.08 -21.24
CA TYR A 48 9.36 2.24 -20.38
C TYR A 48 10.63 2.37 -19.53
N LEU A 49 11.33 3.49 -19.64
CA LEU A 49 12.44 3.82 -18.76
C LEU A 49 11.91 4.54 -17.53
N ASP A 50 11.95 3.88 -16.38
CA ASP A 50 11.54 4.50 -15.12
C ASP A 50 12.61 5.51 -14.65
N THR A 51 12.26 6.80 -14.74
CA THR A 51 13.13 7.91 -14.35
C THR A 51 12.99 8.29 -12.88
N LYS A 52 12.21 7.54 -12.09
CA LYS A 52 12.07 7.81 -10.66
C LYS A 52 13.42 7.70 -9.95
N PRO A 53 13.71 8.62 -9.02
CA PRO A 53 14.94 8.59 -8.24
C PRO A 53 14.99 7.34 -7.37
N LEU A 54 16.21 6.96 -6.99
CA LEU A 54 16.45 5.90 -6.01
C LEU A 54 16.46 6.48 -4.59
N ASP A 55 16.05 5.67 -3.62
CA ASP A 55 16.25 5.94 -2.20
C ASP A 55 17.66 5.55 -1.74
N ALA A 56 17.96 5.74 -0.45
CA ALA A 56 19.26 5.41 0.12
C ALA A 56 19.58 3.90 0.09
N MET A 57 18.58 3.05 -0.14
CA MET A 57 18.71 1.59 -0.25
C MET A 57 18.78 1.13 -1.70
N GLY A 58 18.84 2.05 -2.68
CA GLY A 58 18.89 1.73 -4.09
C GLY A 58 17.56 1.27 -4.69
N ARG A 59 16.44 1.49 -3.99
CA ARG A 59 15.09 1.15 -4.47
C ARG A 59 14.48 2.34 -5.19
N ARG A 60 13.63 2.11 -6.20
CA ARG A 60 12.85 3.21 -6.82
C ARG A 60 11.99 3.89 -5.76
N LYS A 61 11.88 5.22 -5.79
CA LYS A 61 10.93 5.98 -4.96
C LYS A 61 9.49 5.80 -5.46
N THR A 62 9.04 4.55 -5.46
CA THR A 62 7.70 4.08 -5.76
C THR A 62 7.21 3.35 -4.52
N ARG A 63 6.08 3.78 -3.97
CA ARG A 63 5.39 3.12 -2.87
C ARG A 63 3.99 2.78 -3.34
N ILE A 64 3.63 1.51 -3.25
CA ILE A 64 2.32 1.00 -3.63
C ILE A 64 1.75 0.34 -2.39
N VAL A 65 0.54 0.74 -1.99
CA VAL A 65 -0.19 0.09 -0.91
C VAL A 65 -1.41 -0.59 -1.52
N ALA A 66 -1.53 -1.89 -1.31
CA ALA A 66 -2.72 -2.66 -1.64
C ALA A 66 -3.64 -2.72 -0.43
N ILE A 67 -4.90 -2.36 -0.67
CA ILE A 67 -6.03 -2.50 0.24
C ILE A 67 -7.19 -3.10 -0.56
N ASP A 68 -7.98 -3.95 0.08
CA ASP A 68 -9.15 -4.59 -0.51
C ASP A 68 -10.45 -3.97 0.05
N ALA A 69 -11.41 -3.69 -0.83
CA ALA A 69 -12.73 -3.23 -0.45
C ALA A 69 -13.70 -4.41 -0.33
N LEU A 70 -14.73 -4.29 0.52
CA LEU A 70 -15.81 -5.25 0.58
C LEU A 70 -16.56 -5.28 -0.75
N ASP A 71 -16.81 -6.48 -1.27
CA ASP A 71 -17.70 -6.67 -2.41
C ASP A 71 -19.16 -6.61 -1.93
N CYS A 72 -19.65 -5.39 -1.71
CA CYS A 72 -20.99 -5.13 -1.19
C CYS A 72 -21.77 -4.16 -2.10
N PRO A 73 -22.38 -4.65 -3.19
CA PRO A 73 -23.07 -3.79 -4.15
C PRO A 73 -24.42 -3.23 -3.64
N THR A 74 -24.80 -3.53 -2.39
CA THR A 74 -26.13 -3.19 -1.84
C THR A 74 -26.06 -2.04 -0.83
N LYS A 75 -27.19 -1.73 -0.17
CA LYS A 75 -27.24 -0.74 0.90
C LYS A 75 -26.50 -1.15 2.18
N LEU A 76 -26.09 -2.41 2.30
CA LEU A 76 -25.35 -2.92 3.46
C LEU A 76 -24.00 -2.22 3.66
N GLN A 77 -23.40 -1.66 2.60
CA GLN A 77 -22.18 -0.84 2.72
C GLN A 77 -22.36 0.39 3.63
N TYR A 78 -23.60 0.87 3.83
CA TYR A 78 -23.91 2.01 4.69
C TYR A 78 -24.22 1.61 6.13
N GLU A 79 -24.23 0.32 6.45
CA GLU A 79 -24.31 -0.11 7.85
C GLU A 79 -23.02 0.25 8.58
N THR A 80 -23.15 0.51 9.88
CA THR A 80 -22.03 0.93 10.73
C THR A 80 -20.84 -0.05 10.65
N SER A 81 -21.11 -1.35 10.52
CA SER A 81 -20.07 -2.39 10.37
C SER A 81 -19.30 -2.24 9.05
N GLY A 82 -20.00 -2.07 7.93
CA GLY A 82 -19.39 -1.87 6.61
C GLY A 82 -18.58 -0.57 6.55
N LEU A 83 -19.15 0.53 7.03
CA LEU A 83 -18.45 1.82 7.11
C LEU A 83 -17.21 1.74 7.98
N LEU A 84 -17.31 1.13 9.16
CA LEU A 84 -16.17 0.99 10.08
C LEU A 84 -15.07 0.11 9.48
N ARG A 85 -15.45 -0.98 8.80
CA ARG A 85 -14.50 -1.88 8.12
C ARG A 85 -13.73 -1.13 7.04
N GLU A 86 -14.42 -0.44 6.12
CA GLU A 86 -13.78 0.30 5.03
C GLU A 86 -12.87 1.43 5.54
N VAL A 87 -13.32 2.16 6.56
CA VAL A 87 -12.51 3.20 7.20
C VAL A 87 -11.26 2.61 7.85
N ASN A 88 -11.39 1.49 8.57
CA ASN A 88 -10.25 0.84 9.21
C ASN A 88 -9.26 0.26 8.19
N LYS A 89 -9.74 -0.34 7.11
CA LYS A 89 -8.92 -0.85 6.01
C LYS A 89 -8.11 0.28 5.37
N ALA A 90 -8.77 1.39 5.04
CA ALA A 90 -8.11 2.59 4.52
C ALA A 90 -7.12 3.17 5.53
N PHE A 91 -7.48 3.21 6.82
CA PHE A 91 -6.62 3.69 7.88
C PHE A 91 -5.33 2.88 7.97
N VAL A 92 -5.40 1.55 8.03
CA VAL A 92 -4.21 0.68 8.08
C VAL A 92 -3.32 0.88 6.84
N GLY A 93 -3.92 1.02 5.65
CA GLY A 93 -3.15 1.24 4.42
C GLY A 93 -2.49 2.63 4.33
N PHE A 94 -3.12 3.67 4.87
CA PHE A 94 -2.61 5.04 4.79
C PHE A 94 -1.74 5.45 5.98
N LEU A 95 -1.73 4.64 7.04
CA LEU A 95 -0.89 4.88 8.20
C LEU A 95 0.59 4.83 7.81
N ASP A 96 1.25 5.99 7.84
CA ASP A 96 2.67 6.11 7.57
C ASP A 96 3.48 5.76 8.81
N GLN A 97 3.98 4.53 8.87
CA GLN A 97 4.80 4.04 9.99
C GLN A 97 6.10 4.86 10.18
N SER A 98 6.62 5.49 9.11
CA SER A 98 7.84 6.29 9.20
C SER A 98 7.64 7.61 9.96
N LYS A 99 6.41 8.16 9.97
CA LYS A 99 6.08 9.38 10.73
C LYS A 99 5.72 9.10 12.18
N HIS A 100 5.14 7.93 12.47
CA HIS A 100 4.73 7.56 13.82
C HIS A 100 5.89 7.39 14.81
N GLN A 101 7.11 7.11 14.34
CA GLN A 101 8.29 7.02 15.22
C GLN A 101 8.76 8.39 15.74
N PHE A 102 8.38 9.51 15.12
CA PHE A 102 8.84 10.84 15.54
C PHE A 102 7.96 11.49 16.62
N ASP A 103 6.72 11.03 16.80
CA ASP A 103 5.78 11.59 17.78
C ASP A 103 5.83 10.92 19.16
N VAL A 104 6.55 9.81 19.31
CA VAL A 104 6.81 9.19 20.63
C VAL A 104 8.13 9.74 21.19
N LYS A 105 8.13 10.99 21.66
CA LYS A 105 9.18 11.44 22.58
C LYS A 105 8.91 10.83 23.96
N PRO A 106 9.88 10.14 24.60
CA PRO A 106 9.69 9.65 25.96
C PRO A 106 9.56 10.84 26.91
N PHE A 107 8.45 10.88 27.65
CA PHE A 107 8.25 11.77 28.78
C PHE A 107 9.29 11.38 29.86
N GLN A 108 10.46 12.03 29.88
CA GLN A 108 11.39 11.90 31.00
C GLN A 108 10.78 12.64 32.20
N ILE A 109 10.19 11.88 33.11
CA ILE A 109 9.87 12.37 34.45
C ILE A 109 11.19 12.47 35.21
N SER A 110 11.72 13.69 35.35
CA SER A 110 12.79 14.00 36.30
C SER A 110 12.22 13.96 37.72
N ASN A 111 12.34 12.81 38.38
CA ASN A 111 12.29 12.74 39.84
C ASN A 111 13.73 12.79 40.35
N GLU A 112 14.16 13.93 40.86
CA GLU A 112 15.27 14.00 41.81
C GLU A 112 14.74 14.56 43.12
N VAL A 113 14.96 13.78 44.18
CA VAL A 113 14.73 14.08 45.60
C VAL A 113 15.93 14.85 46.13
#